data_AF-A0A2E5IYJ6-F1
#
_entry.id   AF-A0A2E5IYJ6-F1
#
_cell.length_a   1.000
_cell.length_b   1.000
_cell.length_c   1.000
_cell.angle_alpha   90.00
_cell.angle_beta   90.00
_cell.angle_gamma   90.00
#
_symmetry.space_group_name_H-M   'P 1'
#
loop_
_entity.id
_entity.type
_entity.pdbx_description
1 polymer ?
#
loop_
_entity_poly.entity_id
_entity_poly.type
_entity_poly.pdbx_seq_one_letter_code
_entity_poly.pdbx_strand_id
1 'polypeptide(L)'
;MSRASGYRYIRSGGRRPRKLRSDRRRFSSRPFGVGRETLPVWGVLLALGVAATVFVSALVLIEGPLLSLKPLIAEIQALLQPRDPKTATSDQLVPRRDPAGAEFRPVPSILGLDESSGRTRLAEAGLRLRVEETFDATVAAGRFSQQAPSAGAQLERLGLVTGTISRGPPLASLPSVVGLQSTNARELLDVSGFQVVEIAVFNEDVAAGTVLGQNPLAGAVIDRRSVVTLKISQGVESVYVPLVIGRSENDARRVIELAGLQIGQIRYRDRGSVPNGIVEAQAPNVGMSVPRGAAVQITVVRVGDTTVPSVVGMSLSVAERELLGRGLLVGSVRFVATAETRLPVVSDQEPGPDASVPRGYGVRLTIRTPMDSGQMQGPSGALQRTSAASG
;
A
#
# COMPACT_ATOMS: atom_id res chain seq x y z
N MET A 1 23.78 4.53 -65.91
CA MET A 1 24.21 3.24 -66.50
C MET A 1 24.40 2.26 -65.35
N SER A 2 23.45 1.34 -65.12
CA SER A 2 23.60 -0.13 -65.29
C SER A 2 24.88 -0.69 -64.62
N ARG A 3 24.88 -1.71 -63.75
CA ARG A 3 23.91 -2.80 -63.52
C ARG A 3 24.37 -3.65 -62.30
N ALA A 4 23.41 -4.36 -61.68
CA ALA A 4 23.50 -5.67 -61.00
C ALA A 4 24.41 -5.81 -59.75
N SER A 5 24.25 -6.74 -58.80
CA SER A 5 23.21 -7.67 -58.31
C SER A 5 23.95 -8.54 -57.25
N GLY A 6 23.34 -8.93 -56.13
CA GLY A 6 23.96 -9.97 -55.29
C GLY A 6 23.47 -10.08 -53.84
N TYR A 7 22.42 -10.87 -53.63
CA TYR A 7 21.94 -11.36 -52.34
C TYR A 7 22.97 -12.24 -51.60
N ARG A 8 23.02 -12.17 -50.26
CA ARG A 8 23.40 -13.33 -49.42
C ARG A 8 22.71 -13.33 -48.06
N TYR A 9 21.78 -14.26 -47.92
CA TYR A 9 21.17 -14.74 -46.67
C TYR A 9 22.23 -15.28 -45.71
N ILE A 10 22.13 -14.96 -44.41
CA ILE A 10 22.75 -15.77 -43.35
C ILE A 10 21.66 -16.27 -42.39
N ARG A 11 21.71 -17.59 -42.30
CA ARG A 11 20.87 -18.59 -41.63
C ARG A 11 20.81 -18.38 -40.11
N SER A 12 19.60 -18.40 -39.56
CA SER A 12 19.36 -18.54 -38.13
C SER A 12 19.54 -20.01 -37.71
N GLY A 13 20.34 -20.23 -36.67
CA GLY A 13 20.27 -21.39 -35.79
C GLY A 13 20.14 -20.83 -34.37
N GLY A 14 19.09 -21.07 -33.61
CA GLY A 14 18.56 -22.39 -33.29
C GLY A 14 19.16 -22.86 -31.97
N ARG A 15 18.96 -22.13 -30.86
CA ARG A 15 19.26 -22.61 -29.50
C ARG A 15 17.98 -22.67 -28.68
N ARG A 16 17.63 -23.89 -28.29
CA ARG A 16 16.47 -24.27 -27.46
C ARG A 16 16.66 -23.77 -26.02
N PRO A 17 15.63 -23.23 -25.35
CA PRO A 17 15.63 -23.14 -23.90
C PRO A 17 15.13 -24.46 -23.27
N ARG A 18 15.90 -24.95 -22.29
CA ARG A 18 15.58 -26.09 -21.42
C ARG A 18 14.28 -25.83 -20.65
N LYS A 19 13.36 -26.80 -20.69
CA LYS A 19 12.20 -26.89 -19.81
C LYS A 19 12.67 -27.15 -18.37
N LEU A 20 12.47 -26.19 -17.47
CA LEU A 20 12.46 -26.47 -16.03
C LEU A 20 11.10 -27.06 -15.66
N ARG A 21 11.15 -28.29 -15.14
CA ARG A 21 10.05 -29.00 -14.48
C ARG A 21 9.56 -28.16 -13.30
N SER A 22 8.33 -27.65 -13.38
CA SER A 22 7.56 -27.23 -12.21
C SER A 22 6.88 -28.46 -11.63
N ASP A 23 7.38 -28.93 -10.48
CA ASP A 23 6.76 -30.03 -9.74
C ASP A 23 5.46 -29.54 -9.10
N ARG A 24 4.32 -30.03 -9.59
CA ARG A 24 3.00 -29.83 -8.99
C ARG A 24 2.80 -30.93 -7.95
N ARG A 25 2.77 -30.57 -6.66
CA ARG A 25 2.01 -31.35 -5.68
C ARG A 25 0.77 -30.56 -5.29
N ARG A 26 -0.37 -31.10 -5.71
CA ARG A 26 -1.69 -30.79 -5.17
C ARG A 26 -1.75 -31.33 -3.74
N PHE A 27 -2.32 -30.56 -2.82
CA PHE A 27 -3.22 -31.11 -1.82
C PHE A 27 -4.41 -30.18 -1.64
N SER A 28 -5.57 -30.82 -1.73
CA SER A 28 -6.94 -30.46 -1.37
C SER A 28 -7.05 -29.94 0.08
N SER A 29 -8.09 -29.28 0.59
CA SER A 29 -9.36 -28.72 0.10
C SER A 29 -10.08 -28.09 1.31
N ARG A 30 -10.69 -26.90 1.14
CA ARG A 30 -11.99 -26.46 1.73
C ARG A 30 -12.04 -26.09 3.26
N PRO A 31 -13.07 -25.34 3.72
CA PRO A 31 -13.01 -23.89 3.98
C PRO A 31 -13.49 -23.54 5.43
N PHE A 32 -14.11 -22.38 5.65
CA PHE A 32 -14.53 -21.73 6.93
C PHE A 32 -13.44 -20.85 7.53
N GLY A 33 -13.70 -19.68 8.09
CA GLY A 33 -14.92 -19.01 8.53
C GLY A 33 -14.48 -17.99 9.58
N VAL A 34 -15.10 -16.81 9.56
CA VAL A 34 -14.78 -15.59 10.33
C VAL A 34 -14.55 -15.83 11.84
N GLY A 35 -13.56 -15.14 12.43
CA GLY A 35 -13.43 -15.02 13.89
C GLY A 35 -12.36 -14.00 14.31
N ARG A 36 -12.80 -12.83 14.79
CA ARG A 36 -11.97 -11.88 15.54
C ARG A 36 -11.63 -12.52 16.89
N GLU A 37 -10.37 -12.90 17.14
CA GLU A 37 -9.93 -13.31 18.46
C GLU A 37 -8.55 -12.74 18.80
N THR A 38 -8.50 -12.11 19.96
CA THR A 38 -7.35 -11.51 20.64
C THR A 38 -6.35 -12.59 21.05
N LEU A 39 -5.07 -12.39 20.73
CA LEU A 39 -3.99 -13.30 21.14
C LEU A 39 -3.78 -13.26 22.67
N PRO A 40 -3.69 -14.41 23.36
CA PRO A 40 -3.48 -14.48 24.79
C PRO A 40 -2.00 -14.25 25.15
N VAL A 41 -1.80 -13.56 26.27
CA VAL A 41 -0.54 -13.08 26.87
C VAL A 41 0.49 -14.19 27.22
N TRP A 42 0.20 -15.46 26.92
CA TRP A 42 1.05 -16.60 27.30
C TRP A 42 2.16 -16.96 26.28
N GLY A 43 2.15 -16.39 25.08
CA GLY A 43 3.22 -16.63 24.08
C GLY A 43 4.54 -15.88 24.34
N VAL A 44 4.51 -14.80 25.14
CA VAL A 44 5.71 -13.99 25.43
C VAL A 44 6.55 -14.60 26.57
N LEU A 45 5.96 -15.45 27.41
CA LEU A 45 6.67 -16.07 28.54
C LEU A 45 7.53 -17.28 28.16
N LEU A 46 7.35 -17.88 26.99
CA LEU A 46 8.18 -19.02 26.54
C LEU A 46 9.42 -18.60 25.74
N ALA A 47 9.48 -17.36 25.24
CA ALA A 47 10.67 -16.82 24.60
C ALA A 47 11.70 -16.23 25.58
N LEU A 48 11.29 -15.90 26.82
CA LEU A 48 12.20 -15.46 27.89
C LEU A 48 12.92 -16.62 28.60
N GLY A 49 12.46 -17.87 28.44
CA GLY A 49 13.04 -19.04 29.09
C GLY A 49 14.30 -19.60 28.42
N VAL A 50 14.55 -19.34 27.13
CA VAL A 50 15.68 -19.94 26.40
C VAL A 50 16.89 -19.00 26.31
N ALA A 51 16.73 -17.70 26.57
CA ALA A 51 17.86 -16.77 26.70
C ALA A 51 18.56 -16.85 28.07
N ALA A 52 17.90 -17.39 29.10
CA ALA A 52 18.45 -17.52 30.44
C ALA A 52 19.39 -18.74 30.61
N THR A 53 19.34 -19.74 29.72
CA THR A 53 20.19 -20.95 29.82
C THR A 53 21.53 -20.83 29.08
N VAL A 54 21.72 -19.85 28.19
CA VAL A 54 23.02 -19.63 27.53
C VAL A 54 23.93 -18.68 28.33
N PHE A 55 23.38 -17.86 29.22
CA PHE A 55 24.20 -16.95 30.05
C PHE A 55 24.68 -17.57 31.37
N VAL A 56 24.05 -18.63 31.86
CA VAL A 56 24.51 -19.35 33.08
C VAL A 56 25.67 -20.31 32.80
N SER A 57 25.93 -20.68 31.54
CA SER A 57 27.07 -21.55 31.20
C SER A 57 28.38 -20.82 30.87
N ALA A 58 28.40 -19.47 30.83
CA ALA A 58 29.62 -18.69 30.64
C ALA A 58 30.28 -18.21 31.96
N LEU A 59 29.60 -18.39 33.11
CA LEU A 59 30.12 -17.99 34.42
C LEU A 59 30.77 -19.16 35.22
N VAL A 60 30.98 -20.33 34.59
CA VAL A 60 31.55 -21.53 35.25
C VAL A 60 33.01 -21.80 34.87
N LEU A 61 33.68 -20.92 34.11
CA LEU A 61 35.10 -21.12 33.74
C LEU A 61 36.10 -20.11 34.33
N ILE A 62 35.72 -19.30 35.31
CA ILE A 62 36.66 -18.41 36.04
C ILE A 62 36.49 -18.51 37.58
N GLU A 63 36.13 -19.69 38.09
CA GLU A 63 36.22 -20.01 39.53
C GLU A 63 37.28 -21.08 39.83
N GLY A 64 38.36 -21.09 39.04
CA GLY A 64 39.44 -22.07 39.12
C GLY A 64 40.49 -21.87 40.24
N PRO A 65 40.79 -20.66 40.77
CA PRO A 65 41.85 -20.53 41.77
C PRO A 65 41.45 -19.93 43.13
N LEU A 66 40.17 -19.82 43.48
CA LEU A 66 39.75 -19.22 44.77
C LEU A 66 39.53 -20.20 45.93
N LEU A 67 39.72 -21.52 45.72
CA LEU A 67 39.54 -22.54 46.75
C LEU A 67 40.82 -22.89 47.56
N SER A 68 41.95 -22.24 47.31
CA SER A 68 43.22 -22.54 48.02
C SER A 68 43.54 -21.63 49.22
N LEU A 69 42.69 -20.67 49.58
CA LEU A 69 42.97 -19.72 50.68
C LEU A 69 42.17 -19.97 51.97
N LYS A 70 41.23 -20.92 51.97
CA LYS A 70 40.45 -21.27 53.18
C LYS A 70 41.29 -21.79 54.37
N PRO A 71 42.36 -22.60 54.20
CA PRO A 71 43.16 -23.03 55.36
C PRO A 71 43.97 -21.88 55.97
N LEU A 72 44.36 -20.87 55.17
CA LEU A 72 45.10 -19.68 55.63
C LEU A 72 44.22 -18.75 56.50
N ILE A 73 42.92 -18.69 56.21
CA ILE A 73 41.97 -17.87 56.98
C ILE A 73 41.66 -18.52 58.34
N ALA A 74 41.59 -19.85 58.42
CA ALA A 74 41.35 -20.56 59.69
C ALA A 74 42.54 -20.49 60.66
N GLU A 75 43.77 -20.50 60.14
CA GLU A 75 44.99 -20.45 60.94
C GLU A 75 45.26 -19.04 61.52
N ILE A 76 44.91 -17.98 60.76
CA ILE A 76 44.93 -16.59 61.26
C ILE A 76 43.85 -16.37 62.34
N GLN A 77 42.69 -17.02 62.22
CA GLN A 77 41.57 -16.85 63.15
C GLN A 77 41.77 -17.60 64.49
N ALA A 78 42.61 -18.63 64.52
CA ALA A 78 43.02 -19.33 65.75
C ALA A 78 44.13 -18.60 66.54
N LEU A 79 44.96 -17.80 65.86
CA LEU A 79 46.01 -16.98 66.51
C LEU A 79 45.47 -15.69 67.15
N LEU A 80 44.22 -15.33 66.90
CA LEU A 80 43.59 -14.08 67.36
C LEU A 80 42.61 -14.26 68.54
N GLN A 81 42.53 -15.45 69.15
CA GLN A 81 41.75 -15.61 70.38
C GLN A 81 42.58 -15.23 71.61
N PRO A 82 42.12 -14.27 72.45
CA PRO A 82 42.80 -13.93 73.70
C PRO A 82 42.70 -15.09 74.71
N ARG A 83 43.84 -15.51 75.27
CA ARG A 83 43.92 -16.40 76.44
C ARG A 83 43.39 -15.69 77.69
N ASP A 84 42.86 -16.50 78.60
CA ASP A 84 42.08 -16.17 79.79
C ASP A 84 42.46 -14.90 80.60
N PRO A 85 41.47 -14.23 81.22
CA PRO A 85 41.67 -13.08 82.08
C PRO A 85 42.02 -13.55 83.51
N LYS A 86 43.28 -13.40 83.93
CA LYS A 86 43.72 -13.09 85.32
C LYS A 86 45.24 -13.26 85.44
N THR A 87 45.96 -12.18 85.23
CA THR A 87 47.08 -11.73 86.07
C THR A 87 47.44 -10.33 85.58
N ALA A 88 47.36 -9.37 86.50
CA ALA A 88 47.68 -7.99 86.25
C ALA A 88 49.18 -7.84 85.94
N THR A 89 49.50 -7.13 84.87
CA THR A 89 50.72 -6.33 84.79
C THR A 89 50.33 -5.06 84.06
N SER A 90 50.40 -3.96 84.80
CA SER A 90 50.12 -2.60 84.35
C SER A 90 51.16 -2.20 83.32
N ASP A 91 50.96 -2.59 82.06
CA ASP A 91 51.77 -2.08 80.97
C ASP A 91 51.02 -0.93 80.29
N GLN A 92 51.71 0.19 80.14
CA GLN A 92 51.13 1.48 79.82
C GLN A 92 50.32 1.41 78.53
N LEU A 93 49.05 1.80 78.61
CA LEU A 93 48.23 2.19 77.46
C LEU A 93 48.96 3.32 76.73
N VAL A 94 49.76 2.97 75.72
CA VAL A 94 50.02 3.88 74.60
C VAL A 94 48.64 4.11 73.97
N PRO A 95 48.11 5.34 73.94
CA PRO A 95 46.85 5.58 73.27
C PRO A 95 47.02 5.15 71.82
N ARG A 96 46.22 4.16 71.38
CA ARG A 96 45.97 3.98 69.96
C ARG A 96 45.49 5.34 69.47
N ARG A 97 46.29 5.96 68.61
CA ARG A 97 45.89 7.17 67.91
C ARG A 97 44.64 6.80 67.14
N ASP A 98 43.49 7.23 67.63
CA ASP A 98 42.26 7.23 66.85
C ASP A 98 42.62 7.85 65.49
N PRO A 99 42.30 7.23 64.34
CA PRO A 99 42.37 7.96 63.10
C PRO A 99 41.40 9.13 63.26
N ALA A 100 41.98 10.33 63.41
CA ALA A 100 41.27 11.58 63.47
C ALA A 100 40.19 11.57 62.37
N GLY A 101 38.96 11.87 62.77
CA GLY A 101 37.73 11.59 62.03
C GLY A 101 37.79 11.90 60.55
N ALA A 102 37.39 10.92 59.74
CA ALA A 102 36.95 11.16 58.37
C ALA A 102 35.73 12.09 58.45
N GLU A 103 35.97 13.38 58.20
CA GLU A 103 34.91 14.39 58.15
C GLU A 103 34.13 14.17 56.85
N PHE A 104 32.97 13.53 56.98
CA PHE A 104 32.05 13.31 55.87
C PHE A 104 31.28 14.60 55.57
N ARG A 105 31.30 15.01 54.31
CA ARG A 105 30.63 16.20 53.77
C ARG A 105 29.50 15.73 52.84
N PRO A 106 28.28 16.28 52.97
CA PRO A 106 27.22 15.99 52.01
C PRO A 106 27.54 16.62 50.65
N VAL A 107 27.37 15.85 49.58
CA VAL A 107 27.57 16.31 48.21
C VAL A 107 26.48 17.32 47.83
N PRO A 108 26.81 18.58 47.49
CA PRO A 108 25.82 19.53 47.00
C PRO A 108 25.37 19.18 45.57
N SER A 109 24.15 19.60 45.20
CA SER A 109 23.68 19.49 43.81
C SER A 109 24.38 20.53 42.93
N ILE A 110 24.91 20.08 41.79
CA ILE A 110 25.50 20.91 40.72
C ILE A 110 24.67 20.86 39.42
N LEU A 111 23.57 20.10 39.40
CA LEU A 111 22.72 19.96 38.21
C LEU A 111 22.19 21.32 37.73
N GLY A 112 22.24 21.57 36.41
CA GLY A 112 21.81 22.81 35.79
C GLY A 112 22.75 24.02 35.99
N LEU A 113 23.78 23.90 36.83
CA LEU A 113 24.82 24.92 36.96
C LEU A 113 25.79 24.84 35.78
N ASP A 114 26.42 25.97 35.46
CA ASP A 114 27.60 26.00 34.60
C ASP A 114 28.84 25.46 35.34
N GLU A 115 29.91 25.16 34.60
CA GLU A 115 31.12 24.57 35.15
C GLU A 115 31.74 25.40 36.29
N SER A 116 31.76 26.73 36.16
CA SER A 116 32.39 27.62 37.13
C SER A 116 31.62 27.66 38.45
N SER A 117 30.29 27.77 38.36
CA SER A 117 29.38 27.74 39.50
C SER A 117 29.40 26.36 40.19
N GLY A 118 29.40 25.27 39.42
CA GLY A 118 29.48 23.91 39.96
C GLY A 118 30.81 23.62 40.66
N ARG A 119 31.93 24.08 40.09
CA ARG A 119 33.26 23.96 40.71
C ARG A 119 33.34 24.73 42.02
N THR A 120 32.83 25.96 42.04
CA THR A 120 32.80 26.80 43.25
C THR A 120 31.98 26.12 44.35
N ARG A 121 30.77 25.65 44.01
CA ARG A 121 29.87 24.99 44.95
C ARG A 121 30.45 23.71 45.56
N LEU A 122 31.19 22.92 44.78
CA LEU A 122 31.88 21.74 45.30
C LEU A 122 33.14 22.10 46.11
N ALA A 123 33.89 23.12 45.69
CA ALA A 123 35.05 23.60 46.43
C ALA A 123 34.68 24.16 47.81
N GLU A 124 33.58 24.90 47.92
CA GLU A 124 33.01 25.38 49.20
C GLU A 124 32.62 24.21 50.13
N ALA A 125 32.17 23.09 49.56
CA ALA A 125 31.89 21.86 50.30
C ALA A 125 33.15 21.04 50.63
N GLY A 126 34.34 21.46 50.17
CA GLY A 126 35.59 20.74 50.35
C GLY A 126 35.74 19.50 49.47
N LEU A 127 35.02 19.44 48.34
CA LEU A 127 35.00 18.33 47.38
C LEU A 127 35.70 18.72 46.07
N ARG A 128 36.15 17.73 45.31
CA ARG A 128 36.81 17.91 44.01
C ARG A 128 35.86 17.56 42.88
N LEU A 129 35.89 18.35 41.82
CA LEU A 129 35.09 18.12 40.61
C LEU A 129 35.96 17.50 39.51
N ARG A 130 35.51 16.38 38.95
CA ARG A 130 35.92 15.86 37.64
C ARG A 130 34.83 16.16 36.63
N VAL A 131 35.19 16.75 35.50
CA VAL A 131 34.24 17.07 34.44
C VAL A 131 34.32 16.02 33.33
N GLU A 132 33.17 15.55 32.90
CA GLU A 132 32.99 14.76 31.69
C GLU A 132 31.97 15.46 30.79
N GLU A 133 31.98 15.18 29.49
CA GLU A 133 31.05 15.79 28.54
C GLU A 133 30.26 14.72 27.78
N THR A 134 28.97 14.96 27.56
CA THR A 134 28.12 14.11 26.73
C THR A 134 27.09 14.92 25.95
N PHE A 135 26.53 14.35 24.88
CA PHE A 135 25.39 14.97 24.19
C PHE A 135 24.10 14.71 24.96
N ASP A 136 23.35 15.76 25.23
CA ASP A 136 22.06 15.71 25.91
C ASP A 136 21.09 16.66 25.20
N ALA A 137 19.98 16.14 24.69
CA ALA A 137 18.99 16.92 23.97
C ALA A 137 18.05 17.71 24.90
N THR A 138 18.02 17.38 26.19
CA THR A 138 17.12 17.98 27.19
C THR A 138 17.80 19.06 28.03
N VAL A 139 19.11 18.95 28.23
CA VAL A 139 19.91 19.92 29.00
C VAL A 139 20.67 20.83 28.05
N ALA A 140 20.57 22.14 28.25
CA ALA A 140 21.29 23.12 27.44
C ALA A 140 22.81 22.93 27.50
N ALA A 141 23.50 23.23 26.41
CA ALA A 141 24.95 23.11 26.33
C ALA A 141 25.65 23.94 27.41
N GLY A 142 26.69 23.38 28.03
CA GLY A 142 27.48 24.02 29.09
C GLY A 142 26.89 23.89 30.50
N ARG A 143 25.82 23.11 30.70
CA ARG A 143 25.22 22.83 32.01
C ARG A 143 25.42 21.38 32.45
N PHE A 144 25.57 21.15 33.75
CA PHE A 144 25.63 19.78 34.28
C PHE A 144 24.29 19.05 34.10
N SER A 145 24.31 17.96 33.34
CA SER A 145 23.15 17.07 33.14
C SER A 145 23.13 15.92 34.16
N GLN A 146 24.30 15.49 34.64
CA GLN A 146 24.41 14.40 35.61
C GLN A 146 25.51 14.70 36.63
N GLN A 147 25.40 14.08 37.79
CA GLN A 147 26.46 14.06 38.79
C GLN A 147 26.51 12.69 39.50
N ALA A 148 27.72 12.28 39.87
CA ALA A 148 27.95 11.09 40.67
C ALA A 148 29.09 11.35 41.68
N PRO A 149 28.90 11.09 42.99
CA PRO A 149 27.67 10.64 43.64
C PRO A 149 26.51 11.65 43.56
N SER A 150 25.28 11.17 43.79
CA SER A 150 24.09 12.03 43.81
C SER A 150 24.13 13.04 44.95
N ALA A 151 23.36 14.12 44.83
CA ALA A 151 23.28 15.13 45.87
C ALA A 151 22.82 14.51 47.21
N GLY A 152 23.45 14.94 48.31
CA GLY A 152 23.22 14.41 49.66
C GLY A 152 24.06 13.19 50.03
N ALA A 153 24.77 12.56 49.09
CA ALA A 153 25.71 11.48 49.39
C ALA A 153 26.84 11.98 50.31
N GLN A 154 27.37 11.11 51.17
CA GLN A 154 28.44 11.47 52.10
C GLN A 154 29.79 11.10 51.51
N LEU A 155 30.68 12.09 51.36
CA LEU A 155 32.05 11.90 50.90
C LEU A 155 33.04 12.42 51.93
N GLU A 156 34.19 11.77 52.02
CA GLU A 156 35.31 12.32 52.78
C GLU A 156 35.79 13.64 52.18
N ARG A 157 36.47 14.45 52.98
CA ARG A 157 37.13 15.67 52.52
C ARG A 157 38.03 15.39 51.31
N LEU A 158 37.96 16.25 50.30
CA LEU A 158 38.59 16.09 48.97
C LEU A 158 38.05 14.92 48.14
N GLY A 159 36.90 14.34 48.51
CA GLY A 159 36.19 13.34 47.73
C GLY A 159 35.85 13.83 46.33
N LEU A 160 35.86 12.90 45.36
CA LEU A 160 35.67 13.21 43.96
C LEU A 160 34.18 13.11 43.58
N VAL A 161 33.66 14.19 42.99
CA VAL A 161 32.36 14.22 42.33
C VAL A 161 32.62 14.35 40.83
N THR A 162 32.11 13.39 40.05
CA THR A 162 32.09 13.47 38.59
C THR A 162 30.82 14.19 38.17
N GLY A 163 30.95 15.33 37.52
CA GLY A 163 29.85 16.06 36.89
C GLY A 163 29.93 15.92 35.38
N THR A 164 28.80 15.56 34.75
CA THR A 164 28.71 15.45 33.29
C THR A 164 28.05 16.71 32.74
N ILE A 165 28.76 17.43 31.87
CA ILE A 165 28.27 18.63 31.18
C ILE A 165 27.61 18.22 29.85
N SER A 166 26.45 18.80 29.57
CA SER A 166 25.77 18.67 28.29
C SER A 166 26.51 19.45 27.21
N ARG A 167 26.70 18.84 26.05
CA ARG A 167 27.11 19.48 24.79
C ARG A 167 25.93 19.95 23.94
N GLY A 168 24.70 19.82 24.45
CA GLY A 168 23.46 19.98 23.71
C GLY A 168 23.12 18.75 22.84
N PRO A 169 22.11 18.84 21.98
CA PRO A 169 21.79 17.78 21.02
C PRO A 169 22.93 17.57 20.02
N PRO A 170 23.12 16.35 19.50
CA PRO A 170 24.16 16.06 18.50
C PRO A 170 23.74 16.65 17.14
N LEU A 171 24.02 17.92 16.91
CA LEU A 171 23.64 18.60 15.67
C LEU A 171 24.52 18.18 14.47
N ALA A 172 23.94 18.17 13.27
CA ALA A 172 24.64 18.04 12.00
C ALA A 172 23.98 18.88 10.92
N SER A 173 24.79 19.29 9.94
CA SER A 173 24.27 19.85 8.69
C SER A 173 23.63 18.75 7.85
N LEU A 174 22.41 18.99 7.40
CA LEU A 174 21.66 18.08 6.54
C LEU A 174 22.21 18.13 5.10
N PRO A 175 22.64 17.00 4.50
CA PRO A 175 23.10 16.98 3.11
C PRO A 175 21.96 17.24 2.11
N SER A 176 22.34 17.65 0.90
CA SER A 176 21.42 17.76 -0.23
C SER A 176 21.25 16.41 -0.92
N VAL A 177 20.02 15.94 -1.01
CA VAL A 177 19.66 14.68 -1.69
C VAL A 177 18.67 14.86 -2.83
N VAL A 178 18.19 16.09 -3.08
CA VAL A 178 17.32 16.40 -4.21
C VAL A 178 18.02 16.08 -5.53
N GLY A 179 17.32 15.39 -6.42
CA GLY A 179 17.85 14.94 -7.71
C GLY A 179 18.60 13.60 -7.65
N LEU A 180 18.89 13.06 -6.45
CA LEU A 180 19.47 11.73 -6.32
C LEU A 180 18.41 10.63 -6.46
N GLN A 181 18.85 9.41 -6.75
CA GLN A 181 18.01 8.21 -6.60
C GLN A 181 17.69 7.97 -5.12
N SER A 182 16.46 7.54 -4.82
CA SER A 182 15.97 7.34 -3.45
C SER A 182 16.85 6.40 -2.63
N THR A 183 17.44 5.40 -3.27
CA THR A 183 18.41 4.48 -2.66
C THR A 183 19.66 5.23 -2.18
N ASN A 184 20.25 6.05 -3.04
CA ASN A 184 21.47 6.79 -2.75
C ASN A 184 21.21 7.92 -1.74
N ALA A 185 20.05 8.57 -1.85
CA ALA A 185 19.60 9.58 -0.91
C ALA A 185 19.45 9.02 0.50
N ARG A 186 18.81 7.85 0.62
CA ARG A 186 18.64 7.15 1.90
C ARG A 186 19.99 6.77 2.51
N GLU A 187 20.89 6.20 1.72
CA GLU A 187 22.22 5.80 2.18
C GLU A 187 23.03 7.00 2.67
N LEU A 188 23.00 8.13 1.94
CA LEU A 188 23.69 9.36 2.35
C LEU A 188 23.15 9.93 3.68
N LEU A 189 21.84 9.90 3.86
CA LEU A 189 21.19 10.38 5.08
C LEU A 189 21.45 9.45 6.27
N ASP A 190 21.43 8.14 6.04
CA ASP A 190 21.70 7.12 7.06
C ASP A 190 23.15 7.19 7.56
N VAL A 191 24.13 7.33 6.66
CA VAL A 191 25.54 7.57 7.02
C VAL A 191 25.72 8.87 7.81
N SER A 192 24.85 9.86 7.56
CA SER A 192 24.84 11.13 8.29
C SER A 192 24.10 11.06 9.65
N GLY A 193 23.49 9.91 9.96
CA GLY A 193 22.76 9.62 11.19
C GLY A 193 21.26 9.94 11.16
N PHE A 194 20.77 10.51 10.04
CA PHE A 194 19.38 10.95 9.89
C PHE A 194 18.46 9.80 9.54
N GLN A 195 17.25 9.84 10.10
CA GLN A 195 16.19 8.89 9.76
C GLN A 195 15.44 9.37 8.52
N VAL A 196 14.96 8.44 7.68
CA VAL A 196 14.33 8.79 6.40
C VAL A 196 12.90 8.29 6.34
N VAL A 197 11.98 9.17 5.97
CA VAL A 197 10.60 8.85 5.59
C VAL A 197 10.40 9.25 4.14
N GLU A 198 9.86 8.36 3.32
CA GLU A 198 9.59 8.64 1.90
C GLU A 198 8.10 8.78 1.64
N ILE A 199 7.75 9.79 0.84
CA ILE A 199 6.41 10.04 0.33
C ILE A 199 6.48 9.99 -1.19
N ALA A 200 5.73 9.07 -1.78
CA ALA A 200 5.70 8.89 -3.22
C ALA A 200 4.67 9.84 -3.87
N VAL A 201 5.07 10.53 -4.93
CA VAL A 201 4.23 11.51 -5.65
C VAL A 201 4.45 11.36 -7.15
N PHE A 202 3.39 11.42 -7.96
CA PHE A 202 3.53 11.43 -9.42
C PHE A 202 4.14 12.74 -9.91
N ASN A 203 5.05 12.64 -10.89
CA ASN A 203 5.68 13.78 -11.52
C ASN A 203 6.08 13.38 -12.95
N GLU A 204 5.64 14.15 -13.95
CA GLU A 204 5.85 13.83 -15.35
C GLU A 204 7.22 14.22 -15.90
N ASP A 205 7.89 15.17 -15.25
CA ASP A 205 9.18 15.71 -15.67
C ASP A 205 10.37 14.93 -15.11
N VAL A 206 10.15 14.19 -14.01
CA VAL A 206 11.21 13.54 -13.24
C VAL A 206 11.01 12.03 -13.20
N ALA A 207 12.06 11.30 -13.56
CA ALA A 207 12.05 9.84 -13.57
C ALA A 207 11.69 9.23 -12.21
N ALA A 208 10.94 8.13 -12.25
CA ALA A 208 10.55 7.38 -11.06
C ALA A 208 11.77 6.98 -10.21
N GLY A 209 11.64 7.07 -8.89
CA GLY A 209 12.70 6.78 -7.91
C GLY A 209 13.58 7.99 -7.58
N THR A 210 13.47 9.11 -8.29
CA THR A 210 14.27 10.31 -8.05
C THR A 210 13.65 11.17 -6.93
N VAL A 211 14.49 11.73 -6.06
CA VAL A 211 14.06 12.67 -5.01
C VAL A 211 13.68 14.01 -5.63
N LEU A 212 12.42 14.40 -5.49
CA LEU A 212 11.85 15.69 -5.91
C LEU A 212 12.12 16.80 -4.89
N GLY A 213 12.18 16.44 -3.61
CA GLY A 213 12.33 17.39 -2.53
C GLY A 213 12.63 16.71 -1.21
N GLN A 214 13.22 17.47 -0.30
CA GLN A 214 13.52 17.04 1.07
C GLN A 214 12.99 18.06 2.06
N ASN A 215 12.62 17.60 3.25
CA ASN A 215 12.26 18.43 4.39
C ASN A 215 12.83 17.80 5.67
N PRO A 216 13.64 18.50 6.49
CA PRO A 216 14.13 19.88 6.30
C PRO A 216 14.98 20.11 5.03
N LEU A 217 15.17 21.37 4.67
CA LEU A 217 15.99 21.76 3.50
C LEU A 217 17.47 21.46 3.72
N ALA A 218 18.20 21.22 2.64
CA ALA A 218 19.65 21.01 2.68
C ALA A 218 20.37 22.19 3.37
N GLY A 219 21.43 21.88 4.10
CA GLY A 219 22.20 22.84 4.89
C GLY A 219 21.58 23.18 6.26
N ALA A 220 20.37 22.72 6.57
CA ALA A 220 19.79 22.90 7.89
C ALA A 220 20.65 22.18 8.96
N VAL A 221 20.92 22.86 10.07
CA VAL A 221 21.63 22.28 11.22
C VAL A 221 20.60 21.77 12.21
N ILE A 222 20.41 20.46 12.25
CA ILE A 222 19.37 19.77 13.05
C ILE A 222 19.98 18.60 13.83
N ASP A 223 19.24 18.07 14.80
CA ASP A 223 19.67 16.87 15.54
C ASP A 223 19.90 15.73 14.55
N ARG A 224 21.06 15.07 14.60
CA ARG A 224 21.42 13.94 13.75
C ARG A 224 20.36 12.85 13.78
N ARG A 225 19.63 12.67 14.88
CA ARG A 225 18.57 11.66 15.03
C ARG A 225 17.22 12.08 14.46
N SER A 226 17.13 13.27 13.83
CA SER A 226 15.90 13.80 13.26
C SER A 226 15.45 12.98 12.05
N VAL A 227 14.13 13.04 11.80
CA VAL A 227 13.51 12.46 10.61
C VAL A 227 13.52 13.46 9.46
N VAL A 228 13.99 13.01 8.31
CA VAL A 228 14.02 13.73 7.04
C VAL A 228 12.97 13.10 6.12
N THR A 229 12.01 13.91 5.69
CA THR A 229 10.98 13.48 4.74
C THR A 229 11.44 13.75 3.32
N LEU A 230 11.45 12.73 2.48
CA LEU A 230 11.75 12.84 1.06
C LEU A 230 10.48 12.69 0.23
N LYS A 231 10.29 13.58 -0.74
CA LYS A 231 9.30 13.40 -1.80
C LYS A 231 9.96 12.68 -2.95
N ILE A 232 9.47 11.49 -3.30
CA ILE A 232 10.03 10.63 -4.35
C ILE A 232 9.10 10.63 -5.56
N SER A 233 9.65 10.83 -6.75
CA SER A 233 8.89 10.73 -7.99
C SER A 233 8.43 9.29 -8.23
N GLN A 234 7.16 9.10 -8.57
CA GLN A 234 6.62 7.86 -9.13
C GLN A 234 6.65 7.85 -10.67
N GLY A 235 7.17 8.92 -11.29
CA GLY A 235 7.05 9.16 -12.72
C GLY A 235 5.64 9.59 -13.12
N VAL A 236 5.35 9.46 -14.41
CA VAL A 236 4.05 9.80 -15.01
C VAL A 236 2.95 8.89 -14.44
N GLU A 237 1.87 9.49 -13.94
CA GLU A 237 0.68 8.74 -13.54
C GLU A 237 0.11 7.99 -14.74
N SER A 238 0.04 6.66 -14.64
CA SER A 238 -0.41 5.80 -15.75
C SER A 238 -1.67 5.04 -15.37
N VAL A 239 -2.55 4.86 -16.36
CA VAL A 239 -3.80 4.10 -16.26
C VAL A 239 -3.86 3.05 -17.37
N TYR A 240 -4.65 2.00 -17.14
CA TYR A 240 -4.81 0.93 -18.12
C TYR A 240 -5.93 1.25 -19.11
N VAL A 241 -5.67 1.03 -20.40
CA VAL A 241 -6.66 1.20 -21.44
C VAL A 241 -7.78 0.15 -21.30
N PRO A 242 -9.05 0.55 -21.14
CA PRO A 242 -10.17 -0.38 -20.97
C PRO A 242 -10.55 -1.06 -22.30
N LEU A 243 -11.30 -2.16 -22.21
CA LEU A 243 -11.91 -2.81 -23.38
C LEU A 243 -13.22 -2.10 -23.76
N VAL A 244 -13.23 -1.47 -24.93
CA VAL A 244 -14.42 -0.83 -25.51
C VAL A 244 -14.88 -1.44 -26.83
N ILE A 245 -14.09 -2.31 -27.45
CA ILE A 245 -14.51 -3.12 -28.61
C ILE A 245 -15.77 -3.91 -28.24
N GLY A 246 -16.77 -3.90 -29.14
CA GLY A 246 -18.06 -4.55 -28.94
C GLY A 246 -19.08 -3.74 -28.14
N ARG A 247 -18.72 -2.57 -27.61
CA ARG A 247 -19.65 -1.65 -26.94
C ARG A 247 -20.25 -0.65 -27.92
N SER A 248 -21.38 -0.04 -27.54
CA SER A 248 -21.90 1.12 -28.27
C SER A 248 -20.94 2.31 -28.17
N GLU A 249 -20.97 3.20 -29.15
CA GLU A 249 -20.15 4.44 -29.14
C GLU A 249 -20.32 5.24 -27.84
N ASN A 250 -21.56 5.40 -27.37
CA ASN A 250 -21.85 6.14 -26.14
C ASN A 250 -21.31 5.44 -24.90
N ASP A 251 -21.40 4.11 -24.83
CA ASP A 251 -20.86 3.35 -23.70
C ASP A 251 -19.34 3.36 -23.70
N ALA A 252 -18.72 3.24 -24.87
CA ALA A 252 -17.29 3.33 -25.04
C ALA A 252 -16.73 4.66 -24.53
N ARG A 253 -17.38 5.78 -24.90
CA ARG A 253 -17.02 7.12 -24.40
C ARG A 253 -17.03 7.18 -22.88
N ARG A 254 -18.12 6.75 -22.24
CA ARG A 254 -18.24 6.76 -20.77
C ARG A 254 -17.18 5.88 -20.11
N VAL A 255 -16.92 4.69 -20.65
CA VAL A 255 -15.91 3.77 -20.10
C VAL A 255 -14.50 4.35 -20.20
N ILE A 256 -14.17 5.03 -21.29
CA ILE A 256 -12.88 5.71 -21.49
C ILE A 256 -12.72 6.85 -20.47
N GLU A 257 -13.73 7.71 -20.35
CA GLU A 257 -13.71 8.86 -19.44
C GLU A 257 -13.62 8.43 -17.97
N LEU A 258 -14.39 7.41 -17.57
CA LEU A 258 -14.34 6.83 -16.22
C LEU A 258 -12.98 6.19 -15.89
N ALA A 259 -12.25 5.72 -16.90
CA ALA A 259 -10.89 5.20 -16.73
C ALA A 259 -9.83 6.32 -16.58
N GLY A 260 -10.24 7.60 -16.60
CA GLY A 260 -9.32 8.74 -16.56
C GLY A 260 -8.57 8.97 -17.87
N LEU A 261 -9.11 8.47 -18.97
CA LEU A 261 -8.61 8.65 -20.34
C LEU A 261 -9.50 9.61 -21.11
N GLN A 262 -9.00 10.13 -22.23
CA GLN A 262 -9.76 11.02 -23.10
C GLN A 262 -10.23 10.28 -24.34
N ILE A 263 -11.42 10.63 -24.84
CA ILE A 263 -11.87 10.16 -26.15
C ILE A 263 -11.04 10.86 -27.23
N GLY A 264 -10.34 10.06 -28.03
CA GLY A 264 -9.55 10.54 -29.16
C GLY A 264 -10.37 10.67 -30.44
N GLN A 265 -9.70 10.51 -31.57
CA GLN A 265 -10.37 10.47 -32.88
C GLN A 265 -11.38 9.32 -32.95
N ILE A 266 -12.62 9.65 -33.33
CA ILE A 266 -13.64 8.66 -33.69
C ILE A 266 -13.64 8.53 -35.21
N ARG A 267 -13.42 7.31 -35.71
CA ARG A 267 -13.50 6.99 -37.13
C ARG A 267 -14.79 6.22 -37.40
N TYR A 268 -15.54 6.66 -38.39
CA TYR A 268 -16.71 5.95 -38.86
C TYR A 268 -16.38 5.21 -40.16
N ARG A 269 -16.83 3.97 -40.27
CA ARG A 269 -16.81 3.23 -41.55
C ARG A 269 -18.12 2.51 -41.80
N ASP A 270 -18.48 2.43 -43.06
CA ASP A 270 -19.74 1.92 -43.59
C ASP A 270 -19.78 0.40 -43.72
N ARG A 271 -18.64 -0.28 -43.55
CA ARG A 271 -18.53 -1.74 -43.54
C ARG A 271 -17.70 -2.21 -42.34
N GLY A 272 -18.15 -3.28 -41.70
CA GLY A 272 -17.42 -3.91 -40.61
C GLY A 272 -18.03 -5.26 -40.20
N SER A 273 -17.39 -5.93 -39.25
CA SER A 273 -17.79 -7.24 -38.73
C SER A 273 -18.68 -7.15 -37.47
N VAL A 274 -18.98 -5.95 -37.00
CA VAL A 274 -19.84 -5.69 -35.84
C VAL A 274 -21.11 -4.94 -36.25
N PRO A 275 -22.20 -5.01 -35.46
CA PRO A 275 -23.43 -4.28 -35.76
C PRO A 275 -23.22 -2.76 -35.88
N ASN A 276 -24.17 -2.10 -36.54
CA ASN A 276 -24.18 -0.64 -36.65
C ASN A 276 -24.22 0.04 -35.28
N GLY A 277 -23.42 1.10 -35.10
CA GLY A 277 -23.25 1.84 -33.85
C GLY A 277 -22.28 1.21 -32.83
N ILE A 278 -21.66 0.08 -33.17
CA ILE A 278 -20.74 -0.65 -32.29
C ILE A 278 -19.28 -0.32 -32.62
N VAL A 279 -18.46 -0.20 -31.57
CA VAL A 279 -17.01 -0.05 -31.68
C VAL A 279 -16.40 -1.37 -32.18
N GLU A 280 -15.73 -1.29 -33.32
CA GLU A 280 -15.06 -2.43 -33.94
C GLU A 280 -13.57 -2.49 -33.59
N ALA A 281 -12.95 -1.33 -33.45
CA ALA A 281 -11.53 -1.22 -33.13
C ALA A 281 -11.28 -0.08 -32.15
N GLN A 282 -10.23 -0.21 -31.36
CA GLN A 282 -9.72 0.84 -30.48
C GLN A 282 -8.19 0.93 -30.62
N ALA A 283 -7.64 2.09 -30.33
CA ALA A 283 -6.21 2.29 -30.16
C ALA A 283 -5.98 3.36 -29.07
N PRO A 284 -5.11 3.14 -28.08
CA PRO A 284 -4.23 1.97 -27.89
C PRO A 284 -4.99 0.68 -27.54
N ASN A 285 -4.27 -0.45 -27.57
CA ASN A 285 -4.85 -1.77 -27.30
C ASN A 285 -5.30 -1.87 -25.83
N VAL A 286 -6.34 -2.66 -25.60
CA VAL A 286 -6.81 -3.01 -24.24
C VAL A 286 -5.64 -3.49 -23.36
N GLY A 287 -5.62 -3.06 -22.10
CA GLY A 287 -4.63 -3.45 -21.11
C GLY A 287 -3.26 -2.79 -21.27
N MET A 288 -3.04 -1.96 -22.29
CA MET A 288 -1.84 -1.11 -22.35
C MET A 288 -1.86 -0.09 -21.21
N SER A 289 -0.71 0.11 -20.58
CA SER A 289 -0.49 1.21 -19.63
C SER A 289 -0.13 2.47 -20.40
N VAL A 290 -0.87 3.55 -20.17
CA VAL A 290 -0.67 4.84 -20.84
C VAL A 290 -0.79 5.97 -19.82
N PRO A 291 -0.22 7.15 -20.09
CA PRO A 291 -0.40 8.31 -19.21
C PRO A 291 -1.88 8.61 -18.97
N ARG A 292 -2.21 9.02 -17.74
CA ARG A 292 -3.55 9.52 -17.43
C ARG A 292 -3.89 10.68 -18.37
N GLY A 293 -5.12 10.70 -18.86
CA GLY A 293 -5.58 11.66 -19.87
C GLY A 293 -5.16 11.34 -21.30
N ALA A 294 -4.44 10.25 -21.56
CA ALA A 294 -4.12 9.84 -22.92
C ALA A 294 -5.39 9.60 -23.76
N ALA A 295 -5.29 9.92 -25.06
CA ALA A 295 -6.40 9.79 -25.99
C ALA A 295 -6.57 8.35 -26.50
N VAL A 296 -7.79 7.81 -26.40
CA VAL A 296 -8.17 6.51 -26.97
C VAL A 296 -9.03 6.76 -28.21
N GLN A 297 -8.50 6.39 -29.36
CA GLN A 297 -9.21 6.41 -30.64
C GLN A 297 -10.11 5.18 -30.76
N ILE A 298 -11.28 5.36 -31.36
CA ILE A 298 -12.22 4.26 -31.63
C ILE A 298 -12.66 4.30 -33.09
N THR A 299 -12.87 3.12 -33.66
CA THR A 299 -13.52 2.95 -34.97
C THR A 299 -14.88 2.34 -34.76
N VAL A 300 -15.92 3.03 -35.22
CA VAL A 300 -17.33 2.65 -35.07
C VAL A 300 -17.88 2.28 -36.44
N VAL A 301 -18.57 1.16 -36.52
CA VAL A 301 -19.33 0.81 -37.73
C VAL A 301 -20.56 1.69 -37.80
N ARG A 302 -20.67 2.51 -38.84
CA ARG A 302 -21.81 3.39 -39.11
C ARG A 302 -22.19 3.24 -40.57
N VAL A 303 -23.17 2.38 -40.85
CA VAL A 303 -23.55 1.91 -42.19
C VAL A 303 -24.35 2.97 -42.99
N GLY A 304 -24.43 4.21 -42.48
CA GLY A 304 -25.25 5.29 -43.04
C GLY A 304 -26.74 5.08 -42.78
N ASP A 305 -27.55 6.07 -43.16
CA ASP A 305 -29.00 6.03 -42.98
C ASP A 305 -29.69 5.49 -44.25
N THR A 306 -30.91 5.00 -44.06
CA THR A 306 -31.80 4.54 -45.13
C THR A 306 -33.23 4.90 -44.75
N THR A 307 -34.08 5.07 -45.76
CA THR A 307 -35.50 5.36 -45.54
C THR A 307 -36.27 4.05 -45.37
N VAL A 308 -37.14 3.97 -44.38
CA VAL A 308 -38.01 2.81 -44.18
C VAL A 308 -39.03 2.74 -45.34
N PRO A 309 -39.06 1.65 -46.14
CA PRO A 309 -40.07 1.48 -47.17
C PRO A 309 -41.44 1.19 -46.54
N SER A 310 -42.52 1.53 -47.24
CA SER A 310 -43.86 1.08 -46.83
C SER A 310 -44.01 -0.42 -47.11
N VAL A 311 -44.25 -1.20 -46.07
CA VAL A 311 -44.57 -2.63 -46.13
C VAL A 311 -45.99 -2.95 -45.66
N VAL A 312 -46.78 -1.91 -45.32
CA VAL A 312 -48.19 -2.05 -44.98
C VAL A 312 -48.96 -2.68 -46.15
N GLY A 313 -49.82 -3.66 -45.84
CA GLY A 313 -50.58 -4.45 -46.80
C GLY A 313 -49.82 -5.64 -47.41
N MET A 314 -48.51 -5.75 -47.20
CA MET A 314 -47.72 -6.88 -47.70
C MET A 314 -47.84 -8.11 -46.80
N SER A 315 -47.55 -9.29 -47.34
CA SER A 315 -47.30 -10.49 -46.52
C SER A 315 -45.94 -10.38 -45.83
N LEU A 316 -45.75 -11.09 -44.70
CA LEU A 316 -44.50 -11.05 -43.94
C LEU A 316 -43.27 -11.37 -44.80
N SER A 317 -43.36 -12.38 -45.68
CA SER A 317 -42.23 -12.77 -46.53
C SER A 317 -41.88 -11.75 -47.61
N VAL A 318 -42.86 -10.97 -48.07
CA VAL A 318 -42.62 -9.86 -49.02
C VAL A 318 -42.04 -8.66 -48.27
N ALA A 319 -42.62 -8.32 -47.12
CA ALA A 319 -42.14 -7.25 -46.25
C ALA A 319 -40.69 -7.47 -45.82
N GLU A 320 -40.33 -8.70 -45.45
CA GLU A 320 -38.96 -9.06 -45.07
C GLU A 320 -37.96 -8.82 -46.22
N ARG A 321 -38.29 -9.23 -47.45
CA ARG A 321 -37.44 -8.99 -48.62
C ARG A 321 -37.29 -7.50 -48.93
N GLU A 322 -38.37 -6.74 -48.83
CA GLU A 322 -38.35 -5.29 -49.10
C GLU A 322 -37.48 -4.54 -48.07
N LEU A 323 -37.63 -4.89 -46.79
CA LEU A 323 -36.81 -4.35 -45.70
C LEU A 323 -35.34 -4.73 -45.89
N LEU A 324 -35.05 -6.00 -46.15
CA LEU A 324 -33.67 -6.47 -46.40
C LEU A 324 -33.05 -5.78 -47.62
N GLY A 325 -33.83 -5.52 -48.68
CA GLY A 325 -33.38 -4.79 -49.87
C GLY A 325 -32.93 -3.36 -49.58
N ARG A 326 -33.47 -2.72 -48.54
CA ARG A 326 -33.05 -1.39 -48.05
C ARG A 326 -31.97 -1.46 -46.97
N GLY A 327 -31.48 -2.66 -46.64
CA GLY A 327 -30.54 -2.89 -45.56
C GLY A 327 -31.18 -2.78 -44.18
N LEU A 328 -32.48 -3.03 -44.06
CA LEU A 328 -33.23 -3.05 -42.80
C LEU A 328 -33.52 -4.49 -42.39
N LEU A 329 -33.75 -4.70 -41.10
CA LEU A 329 -34.12 -5.99 -40.55
C LEU A 329 -35.59 -5.98 -40.14
N VAL A 330 -36.22 -7.14 -40.08
CA VAL A 330 -37.51 -7.30 -39.38
C VAL A 330 -37.21 -7.29 -37.87
N GLY A 331 -37.80 -6.34 -37.16
CA GLY A 331 -37.72 -6.23 -35.71
C GLY A 331 -38.74 -7.15 -35.01
N SER A 332 -39.36 -6.65 -33.95
CA SER A 332 -40.41 -7.41 -33.27
C SER A 332 -41.68 -7.51 -34.11
N VAL A 333 -42.28 -8.70 -34.18
CA VAL A 333 -43.52 -8.97 -34.92
C VAL A 333 -44.65 -9.23 -33.92
N ARG A 334 -45.74 -8.47 -34.03
CA ARG A 334 -46.96 -8.64 -33.22
C ARG A 334 -48.11 -9.13 -34.09
N PHE A 335 -48.81 -10.16 -33.67
CA PHE A 335 -50.00 -10.65 -34.37
C PHE A 335 -51.28 -10.15 -33.69
N VAL A 336 -52.28 -9.74 -34.48
CA VAL A 336 -53.59 -9.28 -34.00
C VAL A 336 -54.68 -9.98 -34.81
N ALA A 337 -55.49 -10.80 -34.14
CA ALA A 337 -56.59 -11.49 -34.80
C ALA A 337 -57.76 -10.53 -35.08
N THR A 338 -58.30 -10.56 -36.29
CA THR A 338 -59.42 -9.70 -36.72
C THR A 338 -60.40 -10.49 -37.58
N ALA A 339 -61.71 -10.22 -37.43
CA ALA A 339 -62.77 -10.89 -38.19
C ALA A 339 -62.78 -10.50 -39.69
N GLU A 340 -62.14 -9.38 -40.04
CA GLU A 340 -62.21 -8.76 -41.37
C GLU A 340 -61.09 -9.23 -42.33
N THR A 341 -60.12 -9.98 -41.83
CA THR A 341 -58.90 -10.30 -42.60
C THR A 341 -58.94 -11.72 -43.14
N ARG A 342 -58.83 -11.88 -44.47
CA ARG A 342 -58.80 -13.19 -45.15
C ARG A 342 -57.41 -13.85 -45.18
N LEU A 343 -56.34 -13.07 -45.20
CA LEU A 343 -54.95 -13.54 -45.24
C LEU A 343 -54.04 -12.70 -44.33
N PRO A 344 -53.00 -13.27 -43.71
CA PRO A 344 -52.08 -12.52 -42.86
C PRO A 344 -51.33 -11.41 -43.62
N VAL A 345 -51.53 -10.16 -43.21
CA VAL A 345 -50.88 -8.99 -43.83
C VAL A 345 -50.38 -8.01 -42.77
N VAL A 346 -49.31 -7.27 -43.10
CA VAL A 346 -48.82 -6.17 -42.27
C VAL A 346 -49.89 -5.09 -42.22
N SER A 347 -50.34 -4.78 -41.01
CA SER A 347 -51.32 -3.71 -40.73
C SER A 347 -50.69 -2.43 -40.24
N ASP A 348 -49.51 -2.53 -39.62
CA ASP A 348 -48.77 -1.38 -39.09
C ASP A 348 -47.27 -1.68 -39.06
N GLN A 349 -46.47 -0.62 -39.17
CA GLN A 349 -45.01 -0.68 -39.12
C GLN A 349 -44.45 0.47 -38.28
N GLU A 350 -43.40 0.20 -37.52
CA GLU A 350 -42.72 1.22 -36.73
C GLU A 350 -41.19 1.05 -36.81
N PRO A 351 -40.44 2.09 -37.22
CA PRO A 351 -40.89 3.41 -37.69
C PRO A 351 -41.74 3.37 -38.96
N GLY A 352 -42.57 4.40 -39.13
CA GLY A 352 -43.46 4.55 -40.29
C GLY A 352 -42.70 4.69 -41.61
N PRO A 353 -43.41 4.64 -42.75
CA PRO A 353 -42.81 4.86 -44.07
C PRO A 353 -42.03 6.18 -44.14
N ASP A 354 -40.96 6.18 -44.94
CA ASP A 354 -40.04 7.29 -45.18
C ASP A 354 -39.25 7.77 -43.97
N ALA A 355 -39.45 7.18 -42.79
CA ALA A 355 -38.61 7.44 -41.63
C ALA A 355 -37.14 7.16 -41.97
N SER A 356 -36.25 8.12 -41.70
CA SER A 356 -34.81 7.92 -41.83
C SER A 356 -34.31 7.16 -40.62
N VAL A 357 -33.79 5.96 -40.84
CA VAL A 357 -33.23 5.11 -39.79
C VAL A 357 -31.84 4.63 -40.19
N PRO A 358 -30.97 4.29 -39.24
CA PRO A 358 -29.68 3.70 -39.58
C PRO A 358 -29.87 2.38 -40.33
N ARG A 359 -29.03 2.09 -41.32
CA ARG A 359 -29.00 0.74 -41.93
C ARG A 359 -28.71 -0.32 -40.87
N GLY A 360 -29.42 -1.43 -40.96
CA GLY A 360 -29.46 -2.51 -39.98
C GLY A 360 -30.54 -2.33 -38.89
N TYR A 361 -31.33 -1.25 -38.94
CA TYR A 361 -32.44 -1.04 -38.00
C TYR A 361 -33.53 -2.12 -38.17
N GLY A 362 -34.05 -2.63 -37.05
CA GLY A 362 -35.13 -3.60 -37.00
C GLY A 362 -36.51 -2.94 -36.97
N VAL A 363 -37.26 -2.98 -38.08
CA VAL A 363 -38.61 -2.40 -38.18
C VAL A 363 -39.63 -3.31 -37.49
N ARG A 364 -40.33 -2.80 -36.49
CA ARG A 364 -41.40 -3.51 -35.80
C ARG A 364 -42.63 -3.61 -36.70
N LEU A 365 -43.23 -4.79 -36.79
CA LEU A 365 -44.40 -5.03 -37.64
C LEU A 365 -45.58 -5.53 -36.81
N THR A 366 -46.78 -5.02 -37.09
CA THR A 366 -48.03 -5.60 -36.58
C THR A 366 -48.76 -6.28 -37.73
N ILE A 367 -49.01 -7.57 -37.61
CA ILE A 367 -49.67 -8.40 -38.63
C ILE A 367 -51.10 -8.70 -38.18
N ARG A 368 -52.07 -8.38 -39.04
CA ARG A 368 -53.44 -8.84 -38.85
C ARG A 368 -53.57 -10.27 -39.33
N THR A 369 -54.14 -11.14 -38.51
CA THR A 369 -54.46 -12.53 -38.87
C THR A 369 -55.97 -12.75 -38.85
N PRO A 370 -56.50 -13.73 -39.60
CA PRO A 370 -57.89 -14.12 -39.48
C PRO A 370 -58.19 -14.57 -38.05
N MET A 371 -59.33 -14.16 -37.49
CA MET A 371 -59.87 -14.82 -36.30
C MET A 371 -60.31 -16.24 -36.68
N ASP A 372 -59.86 -17.23 -35.92
CA ASP A 372 -60.32 -18.61 -36.10
C ASP A 372 -61.80 -18.73 -35.72
N SER A 373 -62.63 -19.17 -36.66
CA SER A 373 -64.07 -19.38 -36.51
C SER A 373 -64.45 -20.37 -35.40
N GLY A 374 -63.49 -21.13 -34.86
CA GLY A 374 -63.69 -22.02 -33.70
C GLY A 374 -63.90 -21.31 -32.36
N GLN A 375 -63.66 -20.00 -32.26
CA GLN A 375 -63.82 -19.22 -31.01
C GLN A 375 -65.17 -18.49 -30.91
N MET A 376 -66.07 -18.61 -31.90
CA MET A 376 -67.43 -18.07 -31.83
C MET A 376 -68.44 -18.97 -31.09
N GLN A 377 -68.06 -20.18 -30.66
CA GLN A 377 -68.98 -21.09 -29.96
C GLN A 377 -68.68 -21.17 -28.46
N GLY A 378 -69.41 -20.35 -27.69
CA GLY A 378 -69.62 -20.56 -26.26
C GLY A 378 -70.49 -19.47 -25.63
N PRO A 379 -71.28 -19.79 -24.60
CA PRO A 379 -72.43 -20.68 -24.60
C PRO A 379 -73.71 -19.90 -24.97
N SER A 380 -74.45 -20.33 -26.00
CA SER A 380 -75.79 -19.79 -26.22
C SER A 380 -76.71 -20.29 -25.11
N GLY A 381 -77.17 -19.36 -24.28
CA GLY A 381 -77.88 -19.62 -23.04
C GLY A 381 -79.09 -20.53 -23.18
N ALA A 382 -79.13 -21.53 -22.31
CA ALA A 382 -80.37 -22.07 -21.81
C ALA A 382 -81.16 -20.95 -21.11
N LEU A 383 -82.43 -20.75 -21.48
CA LEU A 383 -83.60 -20.98 -20.61
C LEU A 383 -84.85 -20.25 -21.12
N GLN A 384 -85.92 -21.05 -21.21
CA GLN A 384 -87.33 -20.76 -20.87
C GLN A 384 -88.17 -19.84 -21.77
N ARG A 385 -89.23 -20.43 -22.34
CA ARG A 385 -90.67 -20.23 -21.98
C ARG A 385 -91.40 -21.57 -22.27
N THR A 386 -92.08 -22.27 -21.33
CA THR A 386 -93.47 -22.07 -20.82
C THR A 386 -94.48 -21.73 -21.95
N SER A 387 -95.67 -22.31 -22.14
CA SER A 387 -96.53 -23.22 -21.36
C SER A 387 -97.67 -23.81 -22.25
N ALA A 388 -98.22 -24.95 -21.82
CA ALA A 388 -99.65 -25.35 -21.84
C ALA A 388 -100.43 -25.70 -23.15
N ALA A 389 -100.86 -26.99 -23.17
CA ALA A 389 -102.22 -27.53 -23.36
C ALA A 389 -103.02 -27.36 -24.69
N SER A 390 -103.37 -28.52 -25.30
CA SER A 390 -104.73 -29.10 -25.43
C SER A 390 -104.98 -29.74 -26.80
N GLY A 391 -105.50 -30.96 -26.80
CA GLY A 391 -105.88 -31.76 -27.98
C GLY A 391 -105.83 -33.24 -27.68
#